data_AF-A0A938SH35-F1
#
_entry.id   AF-A0A938SH35-F1
#
_cell.length_a   1.000
_cell.length_b   1.000
_cell.length_c   1.000
_cell.angle_alpha   90.00
_cell.angle_beta   90.00
_cell.angle_gamma   90.00
#
_symmetry.space_group_name_H-M   'P 1'
#
loop_
_entity.id
_entity.type
_entity.pdbx_description
1 polymer ?
#
loop_
_entity_poly.entity_id
_entity_poly.type
_entity_poly.pdbx_seq_one_letter_code
_entity_poly.pdbx_strand_id
1 'polypeptide(L)'
;MTRSPERSRQLYERWLAEALKRKPFWGGDRRLLAERPELSSEPLAVRRAHAIDLVLRAMPIRIADGELVAGNMLLASIGLGTPFPDFLTEEERRRGMKAGGLPGHCVPDYEKLLRVGLQGLRAEIQNSLSRAA
;
A
#
# COMPACT_ATOMS: atom_id res chain seq x y z
N MET A 1 -28.87 -16.73 18.39
CA MET A 1 -27.80 -15.72 18.20
C MET A 1 -26.61 -16.14 19.04
N THR A 2 -25.59 -16.73 18.41
CA THR A 2 -24.31 -16.99 19.08
C THR A 2 -23.70 -15.66 19.49
N ARG A 3 -23.39 -15.49 20.79
CA ARG A 3 -22.69 -14.29 21.27
C ARG A 3 -21.36 -14.17 20.52
N SER A 4 -21.04 -12.96 20.06
CA SER A 4 -19.72 -12.66 19.54
C SER A 4 -18.67 -13.02 20.61
N PRO A 5 -17.59 -13.74 20.27
CA PRO A 5 -16.55 -14.09 21.24
C PRO A 5 -16.03 -12.85 21.97
N GLU A 6 -15.67 -12.98 23.25
CA GLU A 6 -15.21 -11.89 24.11
C GLU A 6 -14.07 -11.09 23.45
N ARG A 7 -13.17 -11.78 22.75
CA ARG A 7 -12.09 -11.19 21.95
C ARG A 7 -12.58 -10.21 20.88
N SER A 8 -13.59 -10.60 20.11
CA SER A 8 -14.14 -9.78 19.03
C SER A 8 -14.78 -8.50 19.57
N ARG A 9 -15.42 -8.58 20.74
CA ARG A 9 -15.96 -7.41 21.43
C ARG A 9 -14.85 -6.45 21.88
N GLN A 10 -13.79 -6.97 22.51
CA GLN A 10 -12.64 -6.17 22.93
C GLN A 10 -11.96 -5.45 21.75
N LEU A 11 -11.79 -6.16 20.61
CA LEU A 11 -11.25 -5.56 19.39
C LEU A 11 -12.15 -4.44 18.85
N TYR A 12 -13.47 -4.64 18.87
CA TYR A 12 -14.43 -3.65 18.41
C TYR A 12 -14.44 -2.39 19.30
N GLU A 13 -14.46 -2.57 20.63
CA GLU A 13 -14.40 -1.45 21.59
C GLU A 13 -13.10 -0.64 21.43
N ARG A 14 -11.97 -1.34 21.22
CA ARG A 14 -10.68 -0.70 20.90
C ARG A 14 -10.74 0.08 19.59
N TRP A 15 -11.31 -0.50 18.54
CA TRP A 15 -11.47 0.18 17.25
C TRP A 15 -12.33 1.43 17.39
N LEU A 16 -13.47 1.36 18.08
CA LEU A 16 -14.34 2.52 18.32
C LEU A 16 -13.61 3.66 19.03
N ALA A 17 -12.81 3.36 20.04
CA ALA A 17 -12.02 4.36 20.76
C ALA A 17 -10.97 5.05 19.87
N GLU A 18 -10.51 4.40 18.80
CA GLU A 18 -9.51 4.90 17.85
C GLU A 18 -10.13 5.46 16.55
N ALA A 19 -11.41 5.18 16.27
CA ALA A 19 -12.02 5.41 14.96
C ALA A 19 -12.05 6.89 14.56
N LEU A 20 -12.25 7.79 15.53
CA LEU A 20 -12.32 9.24 15.31
C LEU A 20 -10.97 9.94 15.47
N LYS A 21 -9.90 9.22 15.81
CA LYS A 21 -8.58 9.83 15.98
C LYS A 21 -7.89 10.00 14.64
N ARG A 22 -7.26 11.17 14.44
CA ARG A 22 -6.40 11.40 13.27
C ARG A 22 -5.24 10.41 13.32
N LYS A 23 -5.13 9.55 12.31
CA LYS A 23 -4.03 8.60 12.19
C LYS A 23 -2.86 9.25 11.45
N PRO A 24 -1.62 9.12 11.94
CA PRO A 24 -0.45 9.63 11.23
C PRO A 24 -0.28 8.86 9.91
N PHE A 25 0.08 9.57 8.84
CA PHE A 25 0.53 8.96 7.61
C PHE A 25 2.05 8.75 7.70
N TRP A 26 2.49 7.49 7.58
CA TRP A 26 3.91 7.20 7.48
C TRP A 26 4.42 7.52 6.07
N GLY A 27 5.48 8.34 5.96
CA GLY A 27 6.12 8.67 4.68
C GLY A 27 5.49 9.85 3.92
N GLY A 28 4.72 10.71 4.57
CA GLY A 28 4.11 11.90 3.94
C GLY A 28 5.07 12.98 3.47
N ASP A 29 6.23 13.04 4.10
CA ASP A 29 7.36 13.91 3.78
C ASP A 29 8.38 13.23 2.86
N ARG A 30 8.30 11.91 2.69
CA ARG A 30 9.25 11.15 1.87
C ARG A 30 9.04 11.41 0.38
N ARG A 31 10.15 11.64 -0.30
CA ARG A 31 10.24 11.90 -1.74
C ARG A 31 11.18 10.88 -2.35
N LEU A 32 10.64 9.93 -3.11
CA LEU A 32 11.38 8.83 -3.71
C LEU A 32 12.55 9.34 -4.57
N LEU A 33 12.31 10.37 -5.39
CA LEU A 33 13.33 10.90 -6.30
C LEU A 33 14.36 11.80 -5.62
N ALA A 34 14.11 12.24 -4.39
CA ALA A 34 15.15 12.90 -3.57
C ALA A 34 16.06 11.85 -2.91
N GLU A 35 15.49 10.73 -2.48
CA GLU A 35 16.24 9.60 -1.90
C GLU A 35 16.98 8.75 -2.95
N ARG A 36 16.41 8.65 -4.16
CA ARG A 36 16.94 7.88 -5.30
C ARG A 36 16.79 8.63 -6.63
N PRO A 37 17.64 9.63 -6.89
CA PRO A 37 17.59 10.45 -8.10
C PRO A 37 17.74 9.67 -9.42
N GLU A 38 18.46 8.54 -9.39
CA GLU A 38 18.70 7.65 -10.53
C GLU A 38 17.39 7.11 -11.14
N LEU A 39 16.34 6.98 -10.33
CA LEU A 39 15.03 6.50 -10.78
C LEU A 39 14.26 7.51 -11.62
N SER A 40 14.73 8.75 -11.76
CA SER A 40 14.04 9.80 -12.53
C SER A 40 13.84 9.43 -14.02
N SER A 41 14.73 8.60 -14.57
CA SER A 41 14.66 8.10 -15.95
C SER A 41 13.71 6.91 -16.12
N GLU A 42 13.29 6.27 -15.02
CA GLU A 42 12.47 5.06 -15.06
C GLU A 42 11.01 5.37 -15.41
N PRO A 43 10.31 4.45 -16.08
CA PRO A 43 8.88 4.56 -16.34
C PRO A 43 8.10 4.80 -15.05
N LEU A 44 7.00 5.56 -15.13
CA LEU A 44 6.14 5.89 -14.00
C LEU A 44 5.70 4.64 -13.20
N ALA A 45 5.40 3.53 -13.89
CA ALA A 45 5.01 2.27 -13.27
C ALA A 45 6.15 1.66 -12.41
N VAL A 46 7.39 1.77 -12.87
CA VAL A 46 8.58 1.27 -12.16
C VAL A 46 8.89 2.15 -10.94
N ARG A 47 8.85 3.48 -11.10
CA ARG A 47 8.95 4.42 -9.96
C ARG A 47 7.88 4.18 -8.91
N ARG A 48 6.64 3.90 -9.33
CA ARG A 48 5.55 3.53 -8.41
C ARG A 48 5.84 2.23 -7.66
N ALA A 49 6.32 1.19 -8.35
CA ALA A 49 6.70 -0.08 -7.69
C ALA A 49 7.78 0.17 -6.63
N HIS A 50 8.73 1.05 -6.91
CA HIS A 50 9.76 1.48 -5.98
C HIS A 50 9.25 2.28 -4.77
N ALA A 51 8.19 3.09 -4.93
CA ALA A 51 7.52 3.75 -3.81
C ALA A 51 6.78 2.74 -2.91
N ILE A 52 6.16 1.71 -3.51
CA ILE A 52 5.55 0.59 -2.77
C ILE A 52 6.63 -0.19 -2.01
N ASP A 53 7.76 -0.50 -2.66
CA ASP A 53 8.90 -1.19 -2.02
C ASP A 53 9.46 -0.41 -0.82
N LEU A 54 9.60 0.92 -0.95
CA LEU A 54 10.03 1.79 0.15
C LEU A 54 9.10 1.67 1.36
N VAL A 55 7.78 1.69 1.12
CA VAL A 55 6.77 1.44 2.15
C VAL A 55 6.95 0.08 2.79
N LEU A 56 7.00 -0.99 1.99
CA LEU A 56 7.01 -2.35 2.51
C LEU A 56 8.27 -2.65 3.34
N ARG A 57 9.38 -1.98 3.04
CA ARG A 57 10.65 -2.16 3.74
C ARG A 57 10.81 -1.29 4.99
N ALA A 58 10.26 -0.09 5.00
CA ALA A 58 10.56 0.89 6.04
C ALA A 58 9.36 1.30 6.90
N MET A 59 8.12 0.99 6.50
CA MET A 59 6.94 1.27 7.33
C MET A 59 6.96 0.38 8.58
N PRO A 60 6.82 0.95 9.79
CA PRO A 60 6.72 0.17 11.01
C PRO A 60 5.56 -0.83 10.97
N ILE A 61 5.82 -2.05 11.42
CA ILE A 61 4.84 -3.12 11.54
C ILE A 61 4.32 -3.16 12.97
N ARG A 62 3.01 -3.33 13.12
CA ARG A 62 2.35 -3.53 14.42
C ARG A 62 1.48 -4.78 14.37
N ILE A 63 1.53 -5.55 15.45
CA ILE A 63 0.59 -6.63 15.75
C ILE A 63 -0.02 -6.27 17.11
N ALA A 64 -1.35 -6.16 17.20
CA ALA A 64 -2.02 -5.77 18.44
C ALA A 64 -2.58 -6.99 19.19
N ASP A 65 -2.67 -6.87 20.52
CA ASP A 65 -3.20 -7.93 21.37
C ASP A 65 -4.61 -8.36 20.95
N GLY A 66 -4.79 -9.67 20.75
CA GLY A 66 -6.06 -10.26 20.34
C GLY A 66 -6.31 -10.29 18.84
N GLU A 67 -5.44 -9.73 17.99
CA GLU A 67 -5.56 -9.84 16.53
C GLU A 67 -5.22 -11.27 16.07
N LEU A 68 -6.12 -11.88 15.29
CA LEU A 68 -5.79 -13.09 14.52
C LEU A 68 -5.31 -12.76 13.10
N VAL A 69 -5.89 -11.71 12.51
CA VAL A 69 -5.49 -11.20 11.21
C VAL A 69 -4.67 -9.95 11.48
N ALA A 70 -3.36 -10.06 11.30
CA ALA A 70 -2.42 -8.97 11.53
C ALA A 70 -2.23 -8.12 10.26
N GLY A 71 -1.97 -6.84 10.45
CA GLY A 71 -1.61 -5.92 9.37
C GLY A 71 -2.05 -4.49 9.67
N ASN A 72 -1.12 -3.54 9.57
CA ASN A 72 -1.42 -2.12 9.64
C ASN A 72 -1.35 -1.48 8.24
N MET A 73 -2.30 -0.58 7.96
CA MET A 73 -2.33 0.17 6.70
C MET A 73 -1.55 1.48 6.82
N LEU A 74 -1.02 1.94 5.70
CA LEU A 74 -0.34 3.24 5.53
C LEU A 74 -1.22 4.43 5.93
N LEU A 75 -2.48 4.39 5.52
CA LEU A 75 -3.45 5.46 5.72
C LEU A 75 -4.84 4.82 5.91
N ALA A 76 -5.67 5.39 6.77
CA ALA A 76 -7.01 4.87 7.02
C ALA A 76 -8.07 5.32 6.02
N SER A 77 -7.81 6.37 5.23
CA SER A 77 -8.72 6.85 4.18
C SER A 77 -7.96 7.52 3.04
N ILE A 78 -8.18 7.04 1.81
CA ILE A 78 -7.61 7.61 0.57
C ILE A 78 -8.07 9.06 0.34
N GLY A 79 -9.20 9.48 0.93
CA GLY A 79 -9.74 10.83 0.78
C GLY A 79 -9.00 11.93 1.55
N LEU A 80 -8.06 11.57 2.45
CA LEU A 80 -7.38 12.53 3.34
C LEU A 80 -5.87 12.64 3.12
N GLY A 81 -5.30 11.97 2.09
CA GLY A 81 -3.87 12.04 1.84
C GLY A 81 -3.40 11.19 0.66
N THR A 82 -2.09 11.19 0.43
CA THR A 82 -1.43 10.32 -0.54
C THR A 82 -1.06 9.00 0.13
N PRO A 83 -1.47 7.83 -0.38
CA PRO A 83 -1.18 6.55 0.29
C PRO A 83 0.30 6.12 0.21
N PHE A 84 1.11 6.75 -0.65
CA PHE A 84 2.52 6.42 -0.85
C PHE A 84 3.40 7.67 -0.85
N PRO A 85 4.70 7.54 -0.57
CA PRO A 85 5.70 8.58 -0.81
C PRO A 85 5.63 9.12 -2.24
N ASP A 86 6.00 10.39 -2.45
CA ASP A 86 5.95 10.99 -3.78
C ASP A 86 7.02 10.41 -4.71
N PHE A 87 6.62 10.01 -5.91
CA PHE A 87 7.46 9.39 -6.94
C PHE A 87 7.39 10.11 -8.30
N LEU A 88 6.73 11.27 -8.36
CA LEU A 88 6.59 12.06 -9.58
C LEU A 88 7.82 12.94 -9.83
N THR A 89 8.14 13.16 -11.10
CA THR A 89 9.08 14.20 -11.52
C THR A 89 8.42 15.58 -11.41
N GLU A 90 9.23 16.63 -11.48
CA GLU A 90 8.71 17.99 -11.46
C GLU A 90 7.85 18.31 -12.69
N GLU A 91 8.25 17.81 -13.85
CA GLU A 91 7.47 17.99 -15.09
C GLU A 91 6.11 17.30 -15.02
N GLU A 92 6.03 16.11 -14.41
CA GLU A 92 4.75 15.42 -14.18
C GLU A 92 3.85 16.18 -13.21
N ARG A 93 4.42 16.75 -12.14
CA ARG A 93 3.69 17.64 -11.22
C ARG A 93 3.16 18.88 -11.93
N ARG A 94 3.99 19.52 -12.77
CA ARG A 94 3.60 20.69 -13.57
C ARG A 94 2.45 20.39 -14.53
N ARG A 95 2.34 19.15 -15.01
CA ARG A 95 1.21 18.64 -15.81
C ARG A 95 -0.04 18.29 -14.98
N GLY A 96 -0.02 18.53 -13.67
CA GLY A 96 -1.15 18.30 -12.78
C GLY A 96 -1.28 16.87 -12.26
N MET A 97 -0.27 16.02 -12.46
CA MET A 97 -0.28 14.67 -11.90
C MET A 97 -0.13 14.71 -10.38
N LYS A 98 -0.80 13.78 -9.69
CA LYS A 98 -0.72 13.62 -8.24
C LYS A 98 -0.23 12.22 -7.90
N ALA A 99 0.77 12.12 -7.02
CA ALA A 99 1.34 10.86 -6.56
C ALA A 99 0.36 9.98 -5.76
N GLY A 100 -0.88 10.44 -5.54
CA GLY A 100 -1.88 9.77 -4.69
C GLY A 100 -3.07 9.12 -5.40
N GLY A 101 -3.13 9.13 -6.73
CA GLY A 101 -4.25 8.55 -7.47
C GLY A 101 -4.05 7.08 -7.78
N LEU A 102 -4.30 6.17 -6.83
CA LEU A 102 -4.70 4.82 -7.23
C LEU A 102 -6.18 4.90 -7.67
N PRO A 103 -6.56 4.30 -8.80
CA PRO A 103 -7.96 3.94 -9.03
C PRO A 103 -8.34 2.95 -7.92
N GLY A 104 -8.92 3.47 -6.83
CA GLY A 104 -9.30 2.65 -5.67
C GLY A 104 -10.53 1.79 -5.95
N HIS A 105 -11.32 2.17 -6.95
CA HIS A 105 -12.48 1.39 -7.39
C HIS A 105 -12.04 0.27 -8.35
N CYS A 106 -11.49 -0.78 -7.75
CA CYS A 106 -11.09 -2.00 -8.46
C CYS A 106 -11.70 -3.22 -7.76
N VAL A 107 -11.83 -4.32 -8.50
CA VAL A 107 -12.19 -5.64 -7.96
C VAL A 107 -10.93 -6.50 -8.06
N PRO A 108 -10.15 -6.65 -6.98
CA PRO A 108 -8.94 -7.47 -7.02
C PRO A 108 -9.26 -8.94 -7.26
N ASP A 109 -8.44 -9.61 -8.07
CA ASP A 109 -8.52 -11.05 -8.31
C ASP A 109 -7.92 -11.83 -7.12
N TYR A 110 -8.67 -11.84 -6.01
CA TYR A 110 -8.28 -12.57 -4.80
C TYR A 110 -8.23 -14.08 -5.02
N GLU A 111 -9.05 -14.62 -5.92
CA GLU A 111 -9.05 -16.05 -6.25
C GLU A 111 -7.68 -16.46 -6.81
N LYS A 112 -7.18 -15.73 -7.82
CA LYS A 112 -5.85 -15.99 -8.38
C LYS A 112 -4.76 -15.82 -7.34
N LEU A 113 -4.80 -14.73 -6.56
CA LEU A 113 -3.79 -14.49 -5.52
C LEU A 113 -3.74 -15.65 -4.50
N LEU A 114 -4.89 -16.15 -4.05
CA LEU A 114 -4.97 -17.27 -3.11
C LEU A 114 -4.53 -18.60 -3.75
N ARG A 115 -4.81 -18.78 -5.05
CA ARG A 115 -4.45 -20.01 -5.78
C ARG A 115 -2.95 -20.12 -6.06
N VAL A 116 -2.30 -19.04 -6.52
CA VAL A 116 -0.91 -19.10 -7.00
C VAL A 116 0.10 -18.37 -6.11
N GLY A 117 -0.37 -17.54 -5.18
CA GLY A 117 0.46 -16.71 -4.32
C GLY A 117 1.28 -15.66 -5.07
N LEU A 118 2.03 -14.84 -4.33
CA LEU A 118 2.92 -13.83 -4.94
C LEU A 118 4.04 -14.47 -5.78
N GLN A 119 4.50 -15.66 -5.41
CA GLN A 119 5.52 -16.40 -6.15
C GLN A 119 5.00 -16.87 -7.52
N GLY A 120 3.77 -17.39 -7.59
CA GLY A 120 3.15 -17.78 -8.84
C GLY A 120 2.90 -16.59 -9.76
N LEU A 121 2.41 -15.47 -9.22
CA LEU A 121 2.27 -14.22 -9.97
C LEU A 121 3.61 -13.75 -10.55
N ARG A 122 4.70 -13.83 -9.77
CA ARG A 122 6.05 -13.48 -10.25
C ARG A 122 6.50 -14.39 -11.38
N ALA A 123 6.28 -15.70 -11.26
CA ALA A 123 6.64 -16.67 -12.28
C ALA A 123 5.89 -16.42 -13.60
N GLU A 124 4.60 -16.11 -13.55
CA GLU A 124 3.81 -15.76 -14.74
C GLU A 124 4.33 -14.51 -15.47
N ILE A 125 4.73 -13.48 -14.71
CA ILE A 125 5.33 -12.26 -15.26
C ILE A 125 6.67 -12.59 -15.90
N GLN A 126 7.54 -13.35 -15.22
CA GLN A 126 8.84 -13.76 -15.75
C GLN A 126 8.71 -14.56 -17.06
N ASN A 127 7.74 -15.49 -17.12
CA ASN A 127 7.43 -16.25 -18.33
C ASN A 127 6.86 -15.37 -19.46
N SER A 128 6.21 -14.26 -19.13
CA SER A 128 5.69 -13.32 -20.14
C SER A 128 6.80 -12.44 -20.68
N LEU A 129 7.74 -12.02 -19.83
CA LEU A 129 8.94 -11.27 -20.24
C LEU A 129 9.85 -12.11 -21.14
N SER A 130 10.08 -13.38 -20.81
CA SER A 130 10.93 -14.27 -21.63
C SER A 130 10.36 -14.57 -23.02
N ARG A 131 9.03 -14.47 -23.20
CA ARG A 131 8.35 -14.62 -24.49
C ARG A 131 8.30 -13.34 -25.31
N ALA A 132 8.54 -12.20 -24.67
CA ALA A 132 8.54 -10.89 -25.31
C ALA A 132 9.94 -10.42 -25.74
N ALA A 133 10.99 -11.15 -25.31
CA ALA A 133 12.38 -10.97 -25.70
C ALA A 133 12.70 -11.80 -26.94
#